data_AF-A0A7L1UAM6-F1
#
_entry.id   AF-A0A7L1UAM6-F1
#
_cell.length_a   1.000
_cell.length_b   1.000
_cell.length_c   1.000
_cell.angle_alpha   90.00
_cell.angle_beta   90.00
_cell.angle_gamma   90.00
#
_symmetry.space_group_name_H-M   'P 1'
#
loop_
_entity.id
_entity.type
_entity.pdbx_description
1 polymer ?
#
loop_
_entity_poly.entity_id
_entity_poly.type
_entity_poly.pdbx_seq_one_letter_code
_entity_poly.pdbx_strand_id
1 'polypeptide(L)'
;QVPIGTEVPGMNILGLVMFALVLGVALKKLGPEGEDLIRFFNSFNEATMVLVTWIMWYVPIGIMFLVGSKIVEMEDIMLLVTSLGKYIFASILGHIIHGGIILPLIYFATTRQNPYLHPGALGFISPSSVSSSATLPSMIKCIEENNGVDKRIS
;
A
#
# COMPACT_ATOMS: atom_id res chain seq x y z
N GLN A 1 32.83 15.68 22.25
CA GLN A 1 31.72 14.93 22.85
C GLN A 1 31.71 13.54 22.22
N VAL A 2 31.78 12.47 23.02
CA VAL A 2 31.70 11.09 22.53
C VAL A 2 30.22 10.69 22.53
N PRO A 3 29.65 10.16 21.43
CA PRO A 3 28.26 9.73 21.41
C PRO A 3 28.10 8.50 22.31
N ILE A 4 27.18 8.59 23.28
CA ILE A 4 26.78 7.50 24.17
C ILE A 4 25.45 6.97 23.63
N GLY A 5 25.41 5.68 23.27
CA GLY A 5 24.17 5.03 22.84
C GLY A 5 23.23 4.86 24.02
N THR A 6 22.07 5.52 23.99
CA THR A 6 20.98 5.31 24.94
C THR A 6 19.82 4.65 24.23
N GLU A 7 19.32 3.53 24.75
CA GLU A 7 18.10 2.92 24.22
C GLU A 7 16.90 3.78 24.62
N VAL A 8 16.26 4.36 23.60
CA VAL A 8 15.07 5.20 23.77
C VAL A 8 13.85 4.29 23.85
N PRO A 9 12.93 4.47 24.81
CA PRO A 9 11.74 3.64 24.89
C PRO A 9 10.88 3.79 23.64
N GLY A 10 10.64 2.67 22.94
CA GLY A 10 9.87 2.62 21.70
C GLY A 10 9.99 1.24 21.03
N MET A 11 9.07 0.93 20.12
CA MET A 11 9.12 -0.31 19.35
C MET A 11 9.96 -0.10 18.08
N ASN A 12 11.01 -0.89 17.90
CA ASN A 12 11.86 -0.85 16.70
C ASN A 12 11.21 -1.62 15.53
N ILE A 13 10.24 -0.98 14.86
CA ILE A 13 9.52 -1.56 13.73
C ILE A 13 10.46 -1.88 12.57
N LEU A 14 11.42 -0.98 12.27
CA LEU A 14 12.36 -1.17 11.17
C LEU A 14 13.24 -2.40 11.39
N GLY A 15 13.75 -2.59 12.60
CA GLY A 15 14.52 -3.78 12.97
C GLY A 15 13.71 -5.07 12.84
N LEU A 16 12.44 -5.04 13.24
CA LEU A 16 11.53 -6.19 13.12
C LEU A 16 11.27 -6.55 11.65
N VAL A 17 11.02 -5.55 10.79
CA VAL A 17 10.82 -5.76 9.34
C VAL A 17 12.07 -6.37 8.70
N MET A 18 13.26 -5.83 9.01
CA MET A 18 14.52 -6.35 8.47
C MET A 18 14.78 -7.79 8.91
N PHE A 19 14.53 -8.10 10.19
CA PHE A 19 14.62 -9.46 10.69
C PHE A 19 13.64 -10.41 9.99
N ALA A 20 12.37 -10.02 9.86
CA ALA A 20 11.35 -10.84 9.20
C ALA A 20 11.67 -11.12 7.72
N LEU A 21 12.22 -10.13 6.99
CA LEU A 21 12.66 -10.30 5.61
C LEU A 21 13.80 -11.33 5.51
N VAL A 22 14.83 -11.21 6.35
CA VAL A 22 15.96 -12.15 6.35
C VAL A 22 15.51 -13.55 6.76
N LEU A 23 14.66 -13.66 7.77
CA LEU A 23 14.06 -14.93 8.21
C LEU A 23 13.24 -15.57 7.08
N GLY A 24 12.40 -14.81 6.39
CA GLY A 24 11.61 -15.31 5.27
C GLY A 24 12.48 -15.87 4.13
N VAL A 25 13.58 -15.19 3.80
CA VAL A 25 14.56 -15.67 2.81
C VAL A 25 15.27 -16.93 3.30
N ALA A 26 15.65 -16.99 4.58
CA ALA A 26 16.29 -18.17 5.16
C ALA A 26 15.36 -19.40 5.11
N LEU A 27 14.10 -19.27 5.55
CA LEU A 27 13.12 -20.35 5.51
C LEU A 27 12.87 -20.87 4.10
N LYS A 28 12.82 -19.98 3.10
CA LYS A 28 12.70 -20.37 1.70
C LYS A 28 13.91 -21.19 1.22
N LYS A 29 15.12 -20.90 1.71
CA LYS A 29 16.34 -21.65 1.37
C LYS A 29 16.40 -23.04 2.00
N LEU A 30 15.70 -23.30 3.11
CA LEU A 30 15.62 -24.63 3.73
C LEU A 30 14.81 -25.63 2.87
N GLY A 31 14.08 -25.15 1.85
CA GLY A 31 13.30 -26.01 0.96
C GLY A 31 12.18 -26.74 1.72
N PRO A 32 12.08 -28.08 1.64
CA PRO A 32 10.99 -28.83 2.26
C PRO A 32 10.96 -28.70 3.79
N GLU A 33 12.12 -28.54 4.43
CA GLU A 33 12.20 -28.39 5.90
C GLU A 33 11.65 -27.04 6.39
N GLY A 34 11.67 -26.01 5.54
CA GLY A 34 11.14 -24.69 5.86
C GLY A 34 9.63 -24.56 5.65
N GLU A 35 9.01 -25.52 4.97
CA GLU A 35 7.62 -25.42 4.50
C GLU A 35 6.62 -25.37 5.65
N ASP A 36 6.84 -26.17 6.70
CA ASP A 36 5.97 -26.19 7.89
C ASP A 36 5.93 -24.83 8.59
N LEU A 37 7.09 -24.17 8.71
CA LEU A 37 7.16 -22.87 9.37
C LEU A 37 6.56 -21.75 8.50
N ILE A 38 6.73 -21.83 7.17
CA ILE A 38 6.06 -20.93 6.24
C ILE A 38 4.53 -21.08 6.34
N ARG A 39 4.03 -22.34 6.39
CA ARG A 39 2.61 -22.62 6.58
C ARG A 39 2.09 -22.07 7.91
N PHE A 40 2.84 -22.26 8.99
CA PHE A 40 2.52 -21.68 10.30
C PHE A 40 2.39 -20.15 10.22
N PHE A 41 3.37 -19.44 9.66
CA PHE A 41 3.31 -17.98 9.56
C PHE A 41 2.17 -17.49 8.66
N ASN A 42 1.85 -18.23 7.59
CA ASN A 42 0.70 -17.92 6.74
C ASN A 42 -0.63 -18.06 7.52
N SER A 43 -0.83 -19.16 8.24
CA SER A 43 -2.01 -19.34 9.08
C SER A 43 -2.09 -18.31 10.20
N PHE A 44 -0.95 -17.93 10.79
CA PHE A 44 -0.87 -16.87 11.79
C PHE A 44 -1.24 -15.49 11.22
N ASN A 45 -0.79 -15.18 10.00
CA ASN A 45 -1.18 -13.96 9.30
C ASN A 45 -2.69 -13.92 9.03
N GLU A 46 -3.29 -15.04 8.60
CA GLU A 46 -4.73 -15.13 8.36
C GLU A 46 -5.52 -14.91 9.66
N ALA A 47 -5.11 -15.53 10.76
CA ALA A 47 -5.70 -15.29 12.07
C ALA A 47 -5.58 -13.81 12.50
N THR A 48 -4.44 -13.18 12.20
CA THR A 48 -4.23 -11.75 12.47
C THR A 48 -5.16 -10.87 11.63
N MET A 49 -5.40 -11.21 10.36
CA MET A 49 -6.34 -10.48 9.50
C MET A 49 -7.79 -10.58 10.01
N VAL A 50 -8.19 -11.72 10.59
CA VAL A 50 -9.49 -11.85 11.26
C VAL A 50 -9.58 -10.91 12.47
N LEU A 51 -8.52 -10.82 13.28
CA LEU A 51 -8.47 -9.87 14.40
C LEU A 51 -8.55 -8.41 13.92
N VAL A 52 -7.81 -8.05 12.88
CA VAL A 52 -7.87 -6.71 12.26
C VAL A 52 -9.30 -6.41 11.79
N THR A 53 -9.98 -7.39 11.21
CA THR A 53 -11.38 -7.23 10.77
C THR A 53 -12.30 -6.95 11.96
N TRP A 54 -12.15 -7.65 13.07
CA TRP A 54 -12.92 -7.38 14.28
C TRP A 54 -12.65 -5.97 14.81
N ILE A 55 -11.38 -5.55 14.87
CA ILE A 55 -11.01 -4.20 15.30
C ILE A 55 -11.63 -3.15 14.37
N MET A 56 -11.61 -3.37 13.05
CA MET A 56 -12.23 -2.48 12.05
C MET A 56 -13.73 -2.27 12.28
N TRP A 57 -14.46 -3.23 12.84
CA TRP A 57 -15.86 -3.01 13.26
C TRP A 57 -16.01 -2.02 14.42
N TYR A 58 -15.01 -1.93 15.31
CA TYR A 58 -14.99 -0.98 16.42
C TYR A 58 -14.38 0.38 16.05
N VAL A 59 -13.60 0.45 14.98
CA VAL A 59 -12.94 1.68 14.50
C VAL A 59 -13.90 2.87 14.32
N PRO A 60 -15.12 2.74 13.74
CA PRO A 60 -16.03 3.87 13.59
C PRO A 60 -16.34 4.57 14.90
N ILE A 61 -16.52 3.80 15.98
CA ILE A 61 -16.77 4.34 17.32
C ILE A 61 -15.53 5.07 17.82
N GLY A 62 -14.34 4.47 17.67
CA GLY A 62 -13.07 5.09 18.06
C GLY A 62 -12.79 6.40 17.34
N ILE A 63 -13.04 6.46 16.02
CA ILE A 63 -12.86 7.67 15.21
C ILE A 63 -13.83 8.78 15.64
N MET A 64 -15.09 8.45 15.96
CA MET A 64 -16.06 9.46 16.43
C MET A 64 -15.57 10.17 17.69
N PHE A 65 -15.06 9.43 18.68
CA PHE A 65 -14.50 10.02 19.90
C PHE A 65 -13.19 10.77 19.65
N LEU A 66 -12.29 10.23 18.82
CA LEU A 66 -11.03 10.90 18.47
C LEU A 66 -11.27 12.23 17.77
N VAL A 67 -12.12 12.25 16.74
CA VAL A 67 -12.47 13.48 16.01
C VAL A 67 -13.19 14.46 16.92
N GLY A 68 -14.15 13.98 17.73
CA GLY A 68 -14.84 14.83 18.71
C GLY A 68 -13.87 15.49 19.70
N SER A 69 -12.94 14.72 20.27
CA SER A 69 -11.93 15.26 21.18
C SER A 69 -11.02 16.30 20.52
N LYS A 70 -10.63 16.08 19.26
CA LYS A 70 -9.79 17.01 18.50
C LYS A 70 -10.51 18.29 18.14
N ILE A 71 -11.81 18.25 17.88
CA ILE A 71 -12.61 19.46 17.64
C ILE A 71 -12.74 20.29 18.92
N VAL A 72 -12.94 19.65 20.08
CA VAL A 72 -13.04 20.35 21.38
C VAL A 72 -11.71 21.00 21.80
N GLU A 73 -10.58 20.37 21.48
CA GLU A 73 -9.24 20.88 21.80
C GLU A 73 -8.82 22.08 20.93
N MET A 74 -9.46 22.27 19.77
CA MET A 74 -9.05 23.27 18.78
C MET A 74 -9.93 24.53 18.88
N GLU A 75 -9.30 25.69 19.11
CA GLU A 75 -9.99 26.99 19.19
C GLU A 75 -10.47 27.51 17.82
N ASP A 76 -9.80 27.12 16.73
CA ASP A 76 -10.12 27.57 15.37
C ASP A 76 -10.31 26.40 14.38
N ILE A 77 -11.58 26.03 14.19
CA ILE A 77 -12.01 24.95 13.30
C ILE A 77 -11.70 25.28 11.83
N MET A 78 -11.72 26.56 11.44
CA MET A 78 -11.45 26.97 10.06
C MET A 78 -10.00 26.73 9.66
N LEU A 79 -9.06 26.92 10.59
CA LEU A 79 -7.65 26.63 10.36
C LEU A 79 -7.42 25.11 10.16
N LEU A 80 -8.10 24.28 10.94
CA LEU A 80 -8.03 22.82 10.84
C LEU A 80 -8.56 22.31 9.49
N VAL A 81 -9.77 22.76 9.10
CA VAL A 81 -10.38 22.41 7.82
C VAL A 81 -9.52 22.87 6.65
N THR A 82 -8.96 24.08 6.71
CA THR A 82 -8.08 24.61 5.66
C THR A 82 -6.78 23.80 5.55
N SER A 83 -6.19 23.39 6.67
CA SER A 83 -4.96 22.59 6.69
C SER A 83 -5.20 21.19 6.15
N LEU A 84 -6.32 20.56 6.54
CA LEU A 84 -6.73 19.27 6.01
C LEU A 84 -7.05 19.33 4.51
N GLY A 85 -7.72 20.41 4.07
CA GLY A 85 -7.99 20.67 2.65
C GLY A 85 -6.72 20.80 1.82
N LYS A 86 -5.71 21.52 2.31
CA LYS A 86 -4.38 21.60 1.67
C LYS A 86 -3.70 20.23 1.59
N TYR A 87 -3.78 19.43 2.66
CA TYR A 87 -3.24 18.08 2.67
C TYR A 87 -3.93 17.17 1.63
N ILE A 88 -5.26 17.16 1.59
CA ILE A 88 -6.04 16.38 0.61
C ILE A 88 -5.69 16.82 -0.81
N PHE A 89 -5.65 18.13 -1.06
CA PHE A 89 -5.29 18.67 -2.37
C PHE A 89 -3.88 18.27 -2.79
N ALA A 90 -2.90 18.41 -1.90
CA ALA A 90 -1.53 18.01 -2.16
C ALA A 90 -1.41 16.50 -2.43
N SER A 91 -2.15 15.67 -1.68
CA SER A 91 -2.19 14.21 -1.88
C SER A 91 -2.77 13.82 -3.24
N ILE A 92 -3.92 14.40 -3.63
CA ILE A 92 -4.54 14.16 -4.93
C ILE A 92 -3.61 14.62 -6.06
N LEU A 93 -3.01 15.81 -5.92
CA LEU A 93 -2.06 16.33 -6.89
C LEU A 93 -0.83 15.42 -7.02
N GLY A 94 -0.31 14.91 -5.91
CA GLY A 94 0.78 13.93 -5.89
C GLY A 94 0.41 12.64 -6.63
N HIS A 95 -0.78 12.09 -6.42
CA HIS A 95 -1.26 10.90 -7.13
C HIS A 95 -1.43 11.16 -8.63
N ILE A 96 -1.96 12.32 -9.02
CA ILE A 96 -2.12 12.69 -10.44
C ILE A 96 -0.76 12.85 -11.12
N ILE A 97 0.20 13.54 -10.48
CA ILE A 97 1.54 13.72 -11.03
C ILE A 97 2.25 12.37 -11.13
N HIS A 98 2.18 11.55 -10.08
CA HIS A 98 2.88 10.27 -10.08
C HIS A 98 2.26 9.28 -11.07
N GLY A 99 0.95 9.05 -11.00
CA GLY A 99 0.25 8.11 -11.87
C GLY A 99 0.13 8.61 -13.31
N GLY A 100 -0.07 9.92 -13.49
CA GLY A 100 -0.29 10.53 -14.79
C GLY A 100 0.98 11.00 -15.51
N ILE A 101 2.08 11.31 -14.83
CA ILE A 101 3.29 11.82 -15.50
C ILE A 101 4.49 10.90 -15.26
N ILE A 102 4.79 10.56 -14.00
CA ILE A 102 6.01 9.81 -13.65
C ILE A 102 5.96 8.38 -14.20
N LEU A 103 4.86 7.64 -13.98
CA LEU A 103 4.71 6.27 -14.50
C LEU A 103 4.77 6.23 -16.05
N PRO A 104 4.00 7.05 -16.79
CA PRO A 104 4.08 7.12 -18.25
C PRO A 104 5.47 7.51 -18.77
N LEU A 105 6.17 8.40 -18.07
CA LEU A 105 7.52 8.82 -18.45
C LEU A 105 8.54 7.69 -18.28
N ILE A 106 8.48 6.94 -17.18
CA ILE A 106 9.33 5.74 -16.98
C ILE A 106 9.02 4.69 -18.05
N TYR A 107 7.74 4.49 -18.37
CA TYR A 107 7.32 3.59 -19.45
C TYR A 107 7.92 4.03 -20.79
N PHE A 108 7.71 5.29 -21.18
CA PHE A 108 8.25 5.85 -22.42
C PHE A 108 9.78 5.75 -22.49
N ALA A 109 10.48 6.00 -21.38
CA ALA A 109 11.94 5.89 -21.33
C ALA A 109 12.45 4.46 -21.55
N THR A 110 11.70 3.44 -21.11
CA THR A 110 12.10 2.03 -21.18
C THR A 110 11.65 1.36 -22.48
N THR A 111 10.40 1.53 -22.91
CA THR A 111 9.85 0.88 -24.11
C THR A 111 9.87 1.75 -25.37
N ARG A 112 10.12 3.06 -25.25
CA ARG A 112 10.07 4.06 -26.35
C ARG A 112 8.74 4.06 -27.13
N GLN A 113 7.68 3.53 -26.53
CA GLN A 113 6.34 3.49 -27.11
C GLN A 113 5.42 4.45 -26.36
N ASN A 114 4.40 4.97 -27.04
CA ASN A 114 3.51 5.99 -26.47
C ASN A 114 2.61 5.36 -25.39
N PRO A 115 2.80 5.68 -24.09
CA PRO A 115 2.03 5.09 -22.99
C PRO A 115 0.54 5.41 -23.06
N TYR A 116 0.15 6.55 -23.67
CA TYR A 116 -1.24 6.99 -23.73
C TYR A 116 -2.02 6.42 -24.92
N LEU A 117 -1.33 5.88 -25.93
CA LEU A 117 -1.96 5.26 -27.10
C LEU A 117 -2.11 3.74 -26.92
N HIS A 118 -1.62 3.19 -25.82
CA HIS A 118 -1.68 1.77 -25.52
C HIS A 118 -3.03 1.39 -24.88
N PRO A 119 -3.79 0.47 -25.48
CA PRO A 119 -5.12 0.12 -25.00
C PRO A 119 -5.13 -0.55 -23.62
N GLY A 120 -4.01 -1.12 -23.14
CA GLY A 120 -3.90 -1.57 -21.73
C GLY A 120 -3.79 -0.45 -20.70
N ALA A 121 -3.49 0.80 -21.09
CA ALA A 121 -3.58 1.96 -20.20
C ALA A 121 -5.04 2.31 -19.86
N LEU A 122 -6.01 1.87 -20.66
CA LEU A 122 -7.44 2.01 -20.31
C LEU A 122 -7.89 1.03 -19.23
N GLY A 123 -7.10 0.00 -18.88
CA GLY A 123 -7.38 -0.88 -17.74
C GLY A 123 -7.44 -0.15 -16.40
N PHE A 124 -6.76 1.00 -16.29
CA PHE A 124 -6.83 1.89 -15.13
C PHE A 124 -8.19 2.62 -15.00
N ILE A 125 -9.00 2.65 -16.06
CA ILE A 125 -10.22 3.45 -16.16
C ILE A 125 -11.49 2.60 -15.91
N SER A 126 -11.35 1.34 -15.46
CA SER A 126 -12.54 0.56 -15.09
C SER A 126 -13.22 1.21 -13.87
N PRO A 127 -14.45 1.76 -14.01
CA PRO A 127 -15.03 2.67 -13.02
C PRO A 127 -15.59 1.96 -11.76
N SER A 128 -15.33 0.66 -11.57
CA SER A 128 -16.11 -0.19 -10.67
C SER A 128 -15.35 -0.90 -9.54
N SER A 129 -14.09 -0.55 -9.24
CA SER A 129 -13.45 -1.07 -8.02
C SER A 129 -12.49 -0.09 -7.36
N VAL A 130 -12.85 0.31 -6.14
CA VAL A 130 -12.05 1.11 -5.21
C VAL A 130 -10.86 0.29 -4.63
N SER A 131 -10.80 -1.02 -4.92
CA SER A 131 -9.77 -1.92 -4.41
C SER A 131 -8.79 -2.37 -5.49
N SER A 132 -7.50 -2.15 -5.27
CA SER A 132 -6.43 -2.61 -6.16
C SER A 132 -6.40 -4.13 -6.35
N SER A 133 -6.78 -4.91 -5.32
CA SER A 133 -6.84 -6.38 -5.41
C SER A 133 -8.01 -6.89 -6.25
N ALA A 134 -9.10 -6.13 -6.32
CA ALA A 134 -10.27 -6.45 -7.14
C ALA A 134 -10.04 -6.09 -8.62
N THR A 135 -9.19 -5.09 -8.89
CA THR A 135 -8.90 -4.62 -10.26
C THR A 135 -7.82 -5.44 -10.97
N LEU A 136 -6.95 -6.14 -10.23
CA LEU A 136 -5.84 -6.93 -10.77
C LEU A 136 -6.26 -7.98 -11.82
N PRO A 137 -7.27 -8.85 -11.58
CA PRO A 137 -7.68 -9.85 -12.58
C PRO A 137 -8.19 -9.24 -13.89
N SER A 138 -8.96 -8.14 -13.78
CA SER A 138 -9.45 -7.41 -14.95
C SER A 138 -8.33 -6.68 -15.70
N MET A 139 -7.32 -6.19 -14.96
CA MET A 139 -6.13 -5.57 -15.54
C MET A 139 -5.28 -6.57 -16.33
N ILE A 140 -5.02 -7.76 -15.79
CA ILE A 140 -4.26 -8.83 -16.47
C ILE A 140 -4.96 -9.21 -17.78
N LYS A 141 -6.29 -9.42 -17.76
CA LYS A 141 -7.07 -9.74 -18.96
C LYS A 141 -6.96 -8.64 -20.03
N CYS A 142 -7.04 -7.38 -19.63
CA CYS A 142 -6.90 -6.24 -20.54
C CYS A 142 -5.50 -6.18 -21.17
N ILE A 143 -4.45 -6.50 -20.41
CA ILE A 143 -3.06 -6.52 -20.89
C ILE A 143 -2.81 -7.69 -21.85
N GLU A 144 -3.32 -8.89 -21.57
CA GLU A 144 -3.19 -10.03 -22.48
C GLU A 144 -3.93 -9.80 -23.80
N GLU A 145 -5.19 -9.34 -23.74
CA GLU A 145 -6.07 -9.22 -24.91
C GLU A 145 -5.75 -7.98 -25.77
N ASN A 146 -5.44 -6.83 -25.15
CA ASN A 146 -5.24 -5.57 -25.87
C ASN A 146 -3.77 -5.20 -26.09
N ASN A 147 -2.86 -5.59 -25.20
CA ASN A 147 -1.43 -5.29 -25.32
C ASN A 147 -0.58 -6.48 -25.83
N GLY A 148 -1.17 -7.67 -25.99
CA GLY A 148 -0.49 -8.84 -26.56
C GLY A 148 0.73 -9.31 -25.75
N VAL A 149 0.74 -9.05 -24.44
CA VAL A 149 1.82 -9.46 -23.53
C VAL A 149 1.77 -10.99 -23.35
N ASP A 150 2.94 -11.65 -23.37
CA ASP A 150 3.04 -13.10 -23.18
C ASP A 150 2.48 -13.49 -21.80
N LYS A 151 1.61 -14.49 -21.76
CA LYS A 151 0.94 -14.98 -20.54
C LYS A 151 1.90 -15.49 -19.47
N ARG A 152 3.17 -15.73 -19.83
CA ARG A 152 4.21 -16.13 -18.88
C ARG A 152 4.75 -14.97 -18.03
N ILE A 153 4.46 -13.72 -18.40
CA ILE A 153 4.99 -12.51 -17.74
C ILE A 153 3.92 -11.49 -17.31
N SER A 154 2.63 -11.75 -17.60
CA SER A 154 1.50 -11.04 -16.96
C SER A 154 1.15 -11.64 -15.61
#